data_AF-A0A6V8P8G3-F1
#
_entry.id   AF-A0A6V8P8G3-F1
#
_cell.length_a   1.000
_cell.length_b   1.000
_cell.length_c   1.000
_cell.angle_alpha   90.00
_cell.angle_beta   90.00
_cell.angle_gamma   90.00
#
_symmetry.space_group_name_H-M   'P 1'
#
loop_
_entity.id
_entity.type
_entity.pdbx_description
1 polymer ?
#
loop_
_entity_poly.entity_id
_entity_poly.type
_entity_poly.pdbx_seq_one_letter_code
_entity_poly.pdbx_strand_id
1 'polypeptide(L)' 'MELWDMKGHQLAEMIQKKEVSVSEVTRSVLDRIRFLEPLLNCYITVLEEESQTLAR' A
#
# COMPACT_ATOMS: atom_id res chain seq x y z
N MET A 1 -9.36 -10.55 -3.02
CA MET A 1 -9.21 -9.85 -1.73
C MET A 1 -8.03 -8.93 -1.91
N GLU A 2 -8.20 -7.64 -1.67
CA GLU A 2 -7.17 -6.65 -1.98
C GLU A 2 -6.15 -6.55 -0.84
N LEU A 3 -4.86 -6.30 -1.15
CA LEU A 3 -3.81 -6.22 -0.13
C LEU A 3 -4.02 -5.05 0.83
N TRP A 4 -4.58 -3.93 0.37
CA TRP A 4 -4.89 -2.76 1.19
C TRP A 4 -5.96 -3.01 2.27
N ASP A 5 -6.74 -4.09 2.16
CA ASP A 5 -7.80 -4.46 3.12
C ASP A 5 -7.33 -5.49 4.16
N MET A 6 -6.08 -5.95 4.06
CA MET A 6 -5.51 -6.93 4.97
C MET A 6 -4.96 -6.30 6.25
N LYS A 7 -4.98 -7.06 7.35
CA LYS A 7 -4.38 -6.61 8.61
C LYS A 7 -2.86 -6.66 8.51
N GLY A 8 -2.19 -5.74 9.21
CA GLY A 8 -0.72 -5.64 9.20
C GLY A 8 0.01 -6.95 9.54
N HIS A 9 -0.51 -7.75 10.47
CA HIS A 9 0.09 -9.04 10.81
C HIS A 9 -0.04 -10.09 9.69
N GLN A 10 -1.11 -10.04 8.89
CA GLN A 10 -1.29 -10.94 7.74
C GLN A 10 -0.32 -10.55 6.62
N LEU A 11 -0.21 -9.26 6.33
CA LEU A 11 0.75 -8.74 5.35
C LEU A 11 2.20 -9.07 5.76
N ALA A 12 2.53 -8.90 7.03
CA ALA A 12 3.86 -9.25 7.55
C ALA A 12 4.18 -10.74 7.37
N GLU A 13 3.22 -11.62 7.65
CA GLU A 13 3.38 -13.07 7.46
C GLU A 13 3.58 -13.42 5.97
N MET A 14 2.79 -12.83 5.07
CA MET A 14 2.90 -13.08 3.63
C MET A 14 4.21 -12.54 3.04
N ILE A 15 4.68 -11.38 3.51
CA ILE A 15 5.99 -10.83 3.11
C ILE A 15 7.13 -11.75 3.58
N GLN A 16 7.08 -12.26 4.81
CA GLN A 16 8.07 -13.21 5.33
C GLN A 16 8.09 -14.51 4.51
N LYS A 17 6.91 -14.99 4.09
CA LYS A 17 6.76 -16.17 3.22
C LYS A 17 7.08 -15.89 1.76
N LYS A 18 7.38 -14.64 1.38
CA LYS A 18 7.61 -14.19 -0.01
C LYS A 18 6.43 -14.45 -0.95
N GLU A 19 5.22 -14.49 -0.39
CA GLU A 19 3.97 -14.63 -1.16
C GLU A 19 3.58 -13.30 -1.82
N VAL A 20 3.97 -12.19 -1.20
CA VAL A 20 3.87 -10.82 -1.74
C VAL A 20 5.13 -10.04 -1.38
N SER A 21 5.48 -9.08 -2.22
CA SER A 21 6.56 -8.14 -1.99
C SER A 21 6.08 -6.85 -1.31
N VAL A 22 7.01 -6.13 -0.69
CA VAL A 22 6.72 -4.81 -0.10
C VAL A 22 6.22 -3.84 -1.17
N SER A 23 6.78 -3.89 -2.39
CA SER A 23 6.36 -3.04 -3.51
C SER A 23 4.94 -3.32 -3.98
N GLU A 24 4.49 -4.59 -4.00
CA GLU A 24 3.10 -4.95 -4.30
C GLU A 24 2.11 -4.43 -3.25
N VAL A 25 2.46 -4.55 -1.96
CA VAL A 25 1.63 -4.02 -0.86
C VAL A 25 1.54 -2.50 -0.93
N THR A 26 2.67 -1.81 -1.07
CA THR A 26 2.74 -0.35 -1.20
C THR A 26 1.91 0.13 -2.38
N ARG A 27 2.04 -0.52 -3.55
CA ARG A 27 1.26 -0.19 -4.74
C ARG A 27 -0.24 -0.35 -4.51
N SER A 28 -0.67 -1.45 -3.88
CA SER A 28 -2.09 -1.70 -3.60
C SER A 28 -2.72 -0.62 -2.73
N VAL A 29 -1.99 -0.14 -1.71
CA VAL A 29 -2.44 0.96 -0.83
C VAL A 29 -2.47 2.29 -1.59
N LEU A 30 -1.43 2.62 -2.37
CA LEU A 30 -1.37 3.85 -3.16
C LEU A 30 -2.49 3.91 -4.21
N ASP A 31 -2.79 2.79 -4.88
CA ASP A 31 -3.89 2.72 -5.84
C ASP A 31 -5.25 2.97 -5.17
N ARG A 32 -5.43 2.50 -3.92
CA ARG A 32 -6.63 2.79 -3.12
C ARG A 32 -6.72 4.26 -2.72
N ILE A 33 -5.62 4.85 -2.28
CA ILE A 33 -5.54 6.28 -1.94
C ILE A 33 -5.89 7.11 -3.18
N ARG A 34 -5.24 6.86 -4.32
CA ARG A 34 -5.50 7.59 -5.57
C ARG A 34 -6.97 7.59 -5.98
N PHE A 35 -7.67 6.47 -5.75
CA PHE A 35 -9.09 6.34 -6.07
C PHE A 35 -10.00 7.12 -5.11
N LEU A 36 -9.71 7.10 -3.80
CA LEU A 36 -10.60 7.68 -2.79
C LEU A 36 -10.27 9.11 -2.40
N GLU A 37 -9.02 9.51 -2.53
CA GLU A 37 -8.54 10.81 -2.03
C GLU A 37 -9.30 12.01 -2.61
N PRO A 38 -9.71 12.04 -3.90
CA PRO A 38 -10.52 13.14 -4.43
C PRO A 38 -11.89 13.31 -3.74
N LEU A 39 -12.40 12.26 -3.09
CA LEU A 39 -13.66 12.27 -2.37
C LEU A 39 -13.48 12.48 -0.86
N LEU A 40 -12.51 11.80 -0.27
CA LEU A 40 -12.32 11.76 1.18
C LEU A 40 -11.41 12.87 1.70
N ASN A 41 -10.47 13.34 0.87
CA ASN A 41 -9.53 14.42 1.17
C ASN A 41 -8.85 14.24 2.55
N CYS A 42 -8.28 13.06 2.78
CA CYS A 42 -7.71 12.64 4.05
C CYS A 42 -6.25 13.05 4.24
N TYR A 43 -5.50 13.24 3.15
CA TYR A 43 -4.08 13.53 3.16
C TYR A 43 -3.81 14.91 2.57
N ILE A 44 -2.92 15.68 3.21
CA ILE A 44 -2.44 16.96 2.64
C ILE A 44 -1.53 16.67 1.44
N THR A 45 -0.64 15.71 1.59
CA THR A 45 0.34 15.31 0.57
C THR A 45 0.46 13.79 0.57
N VAL A 46 0.34 13.18 -0.60
CA VAL A 46 0.61 11.75 -0.81
C VAL A 46 2.02 11.62 -1.40
N LEU A 47 2.91 10.92 -0.70
CA LEU A 47 4.31 10.70 -1.09
C LEU A 47 4.45 9.45 -1.98
N GLU A 48 3.80 9.43 -3.15
CA GLU A 48 3.73 8.23 -4.00
C GLU A 48 5.12 7.78 -4.49
N GLU A 49 5.93 8.71 -5.02
CA GLU A 49 7.23 8.40 -5.63
C GLU A 49 8.25 7.93 -4.58
N GLU A 50 8.32 8.62 -3.45
CA GLU A 50 9.22 8.28 -2.34
C GLU A 50 8.86 6.92 -1.75
N SER A 51 7.56 6.66 -1.55
CA SER A 51 7.08 5.38 -1.02
C SER A 51 7.41 4.21 -1.96
N GLN A 52 7.23 4.40 -3.27
CA GLN A 52 7.61 3.38 -4.25
C GLN A 52 9.13 3.16 -4.31
N THR A 53 9.93 4.22 -4.13
CA THR A 53 11.39 4.12 -4.14
C THR A 53 11.91 3.35 -2.92
N LEU A 54 11.35 3.59 -1.73
CA LEU A 54 11.71 2.90 -0.50
C LEU A 54 11.24 1.44 -0.45
N ALA A 55 10.22 1.08 -1.23
CA ALA A 55 9.64 -0.27 -1.26
C ALA A 55 10.37 -1.25 -2.21
N ARG A 56 11.41 -0.80 -2.92
CA ARG A 56 12.26 -1.61 -3.80
C ARG A 56 13.33 -2.35 -3.01
#